data_AF-A0A917FG62-F1
#
_entry.id   AF-A0A917FG62-F1
#
_cell.length_a   1.000
_cell.length_b   1.000
_cell.length_c   1.000
_cell.angle_alpha   90.00
_cell.angle_beta   90.00
_cell.angle_gamma   90.00
#
_symmetry.space_group_name_H-M   'P 1'
#
loop_
_entity.id
_entity.type
_entity.pdbx_description
1 polymer ?
#
loop_
_entity_poly.entity_id
_entity_poly.type
_entity_poly.pdbx_seq_one_letter_code
_entity_poly.pdbx_strand_id
1 'polypeptide(L)' 'MYIQYTMDPLCFPMDLEEDIPENHLVRLVNAAVNRLDDAIFDAAYPGGGRDSYHPKMLTKVIIYAYTQRIYSSR' A
#
# COMPACT_ATOMS: atom_id res chain seq x y z
N MET A 1 10.36 -11.69 -7.10
CA MET A 1 9.31 -11.06 -7.92
C MET A 1 8.09 -10.87 -7.03
N TYR A 2 7.31 -9.82 -7.21
CA TYR A 2 6.10 -9.55 -6.43
C TYR A 2 4.89 -9.44 -7.36
N ILE A 3 3.71 -9.68 -6.83
CA ILE A 3 2.46 -9.59 -7.57
C ILE A 3 2.27 -8.13 -8.00
N GLN A 4 1.99 -7.91 -9.28
CA GLN A 4 1.69 -6.59 -9.83
C GLN A 4 0.49 -6.00 -9.10
N TYR A 5 0.68 -4.83 -8.51
CA TYR A 5 -0.29 -4.15 -7.68
C TYR A 5 -0.83 -2.94 -8.44
N THR A 6 -2.10 -3.01 -8.81
CA THR A 6 -2.86 -1.90 -9.37
C THR A 6 -3.91 -1.47 -8.34
N MET A 7 -3.94 -0.17 -8.02
CA MET A 7 -4.96 0.40 -7.12
C MET A 7 -6.31 0.62 -7.78
N ASP A 8 -6.37 0.64 -9.11
CA ASP A 8 -7.60 0.74 -9.89
C ASP A 8 -8.03 -0.66 -10.37
N PRO A 9 -8.74 -1.46 -9.55
CA PRO A 9 -9.26 -2.73 -10.00
C PRO A 9 -10.39 -2.47 -11.00
N LEU A 10 -10.07 -2.52 -12.30
CA LEU A 10 -11.03 -2.54 -13.41
C LEU A 10 -12.08 -3.68 -13.30
N CYS A 11 -11.95 -4.59 -12.34
CA CYS A 11 -12.77 -5.79 -12.17
C CYS A 11 -13.89 -5.69 -11.13
N PHE A 12 -13.95 -4.63 -10.31
CA PHE A 12 -15.07 -4.45 -9.38
C PHE A 12 -16.09 -3.46 -9.97
N PRO A 13 -17.40 -3.79 -9.96
CA PRO A 13 -18.44 -2.89 -10.49
C PRO A 13 -18.68 -1.66 -9.61
N MET A 14 -18.03 -1.58 -8.44
CA MET A 14 -18.16 -0.51 -7.46
C MET A 14 -16.76 -0.11 -7.02
N ASP A 15 -16.49 1.19 -7.05
CA ASP A 15 -15.26 1.75 -6.52
C ASP A 15 -15.34 1.79 -4.99
N LEU A 16 -14.52 0.98 -4.32
CA LEU A 16 -14.45 0.94 -2.86
C LEU A 16 -13.86 2.23 -2.28
N GLU A 17 -13.21 3.07 -3.10
CA GLU A 17 -12.77 4.38 -2.66
C GLU A 17 -13.95 5.33 -2.41
N GLU A 18 -15.13 5.13 -3.01
CA GLU A 18 -16.31 5.98 -2.77
C GLU A 18 -16.81 5.91 -1.33
N ASP A 19 -16.67 4.74 -0.69
CA ASP A 19 -17.05 4.53 0.72
C ASP A 19 -16.10 5.23 1.72
N ILE A 20 -14.94 5.71 1.26
CA ILE A 20 -13.93 6.34 2.10
C ILE A 20 -14.14 7.86 2.09
N PRO A 21 -14.36 8.50 3.26
CA PRO A 21 -14.51 9.96 3.34
C PRO A 21 -13.32 10.70 2.71
N GLU A 22 -13.58 11.84 2.05
CA GLU A 22 -12.53 12.66 1.43
C GLU A 22 -11.46 13.12 2.43
N ASN A 23 -11.86 13.41 3.66
CA ASN A 23 -10.97 13.86 4.73
C ASN A 23 -10.34 12.71 5.54
N HIS A 24 -10.49 11.46 5.09
CA HIS A 24 -9.95 10.31 5.81
C HIS A 24 -8.43 10.23 5.67
N LEU A 25 -7.73 9.96 6.79
CA LEU A 25 -6.27 9.94 6.87
C LEU A 25 -5.63 8.93 5.90
N VAL A 26 -6.33 7.85 5.54
CA VAL A 26 -5.85 6.85 4.57
C VAL A 26 -5.54 7.46 3.21
N ARG A 27 -6.25 8.51 2.78
CA ARG A 27 -6.00 9.18 1.49
C ARG A 27 -4.69 9.95 1.51
N LEU A 28 -4.36 10.57 2.65
CA LEU A 28 -3.06 11.21 2.85
C LEU A 28 -1.93 10.18 2.82
N VAL A 29 -2.09 9.06 3.52
CA VAL A 29 -1.11 7.96 3.50
C VAL A 29 -0.92 7.42 2.09
N ASN A 30 -2.01 7.20 1.35
CA ASN A 30 -1.97 6.72 -0.02
C ASN A 30 -1.20 7.69 -0.94
N ALA A 31 -1.55 8.98 -0.89
CA ALA A 31 -0.89 10.01 -1.68
C ALA A 31 0.60 10.17 -1.33
N ALA A 32 0.95 10.07 -0.04
CA ALA A 32 2.33 10.16 0.40
C ALA A 32 3.17 8.98 -0.12
N VAL A 33 2.69 7.75 0.03
CA VAL A 33 3.41 6.54 -0.43
C VAL A 33 3.47 6.46 -1.95
N ASN A 34 2.44 6.94 -2.66
CA ASN A 34 2.45 6.95 -4.13
C ASN A 34 3.50 7.91 -4.72
N ARG A 35 3.90 8.95 -3.99
CA ARG A 35 4.96 9.89 -4.41
C ARG A 35 6.38 9.35 -4.18
N LEU A 36 6.54 8.25 -3.45
CA LEU A 36 7.84 7.62 -3.26
C LEU A 36 8.30 6.94 -4.55
N ASP A 37 9.60 7.00 -4.80
CA ASP A 37 10.23 6.32 -5.94
C ASP A 37 10.19 4.80 -5.75
N ASP A 38 9.80 4.09 -6.80
CA ASP A 38 9.68 2.64 -6.79
C ASP A 38 11.05 1.95 -6.67
N ALA A 39 12.13 2.63 -7.09
CA ALA A 39 13.49 2.13 -6.94
C ALA A 39 13.88 1.84 -5.47
N ILE A 40 13.28 2.54 -4.51
CA ILE A 40 13.50 2.32 -3.07
C ILE A 40 12.96 0.94 -2.66
N PHE A 41 11.80 0.56 -3.21
CA PHE A 41 11.17 -0.72 -2.92
C PHE A 41 11.89 -1.88 -3.60
N ASP A 42 12.40 -1.67 -4.82
CA ASP A 42 13.21 -2.65 -5.54
C ASP A 42 14.55 -2.92 -4.83
N ALA A 43 15.20 -1.88 -4.32
CA ALA A 43 16.43 -2.01 -3.55
C ALA A 43 16.20 -2.69 -2.19
N ALA A 44 15.08 -2.37 -1.52
CA ALA A 44 14.73 -2.95 -0.23
C ALA A 44 14.31 -4.42 -0.34
N TYR A 45 13.72 -4.82 -1.46
CA TYR A 45 13.28 -6.18 -1.70
C TYR A 45 13.76 -6.68 -3.07
N PRO A 46 15.00 -7.20 -3.16
CA PRO A 46 15.55 -7.75 -4.41
C PRO A 46 14.81 -9.04 -4.86
N GLY A 47 13.88 -9.54 -4.06
CA GLY A 47 13.10 -10.75 -4.32
C GLY A 47 13.66 -12.01 -3.65
N GLY A 48 12.93 -13.12 -3.81
CA GLY A 48 13.29 -14.44 -3.30
C GLY A 48 12.06 -15.21 -2.84
N GLY A 49 11.98 -16.51 -3.14
CA GLY A 49 10.83 -17.34 -2.78
C GLY A 49 9.60 -17.11 -3.66
N ARG A 50 8.40 -17.32 -3.09
CA ARG A 50 7.10 -17.14 -3.77
C ARG A 50 6.78 -15.66 -3.94
N ASP A 51 6.07 -15.32 -5.01
CA ASP A 51 5.62 -13.95 -5.27
C ASP A 51 4.84 -13.41 -4.07
N SER A 52 5.43 -12.41 -3.40
CA SER A 52 4.84 -11.72 -2.28
C SER A 52 4.03 -10.52 -2.75
N TYR A 53 3.26 -9.91 -1.85
CA TYR A 53 2.60 -8.64 -2.11
C TYR A 53 3.61 -7.55 -2.48
N HIS A 54 3.20 -6.58 -3.30
CA HIS A 54 4.04 -5.45 -3.68
C HIS A 54 4.50 -4.66 -2.44
N PRO A 55 5.81 -4.38 -2.26
CA PRO A 55 6.32 -3.70 -1.06
C PRO A 55 5.64 -2.35 -0.80
N LYS A 56 5.45 -1.54 -1.85
CA LYS A 56 4.65 -0.29 -1.82
C LYS A 56 3.26 -0.45 -1.19
N MET A 57 2.54 -1.53 -1.47
CA MET A 57 1.23 -1.78 -0.89
C MET A 57 1.35 -2.09 0.60
N LEU A 58 2.30 -2.95 0.99
CA LEU A 58 2.56 -3.27 2.40
C LEU A 58 2.96 -2.03 3.20
N THR A 59 3.77 -1.14 2.62
CA THR A 59 4.16 0.11 3.26
C THR A 59 2.95 1.00 3.59
N LYS A 60 1.94 1.08 2.71
CA LYS A 60 0.69 1.80 3.01
C LYS A 60 -0.02 1.23 4.23
N VAL A 61 -0.14 -0.10 4.30
CA VAL A 61 -0.78 -0.80 5.41
C VAL A 61 -0.04 -0.55 6.73
N ILE A 62 1.29 -0.65 6.71
CA ILE A 62 2.13 -0.43 7.89
C ILE A 62 1.98 1.01 8.39
N ILE A 63 2.17 2.00 7.52
CA ILE A 63 2.07 3.42 7.90
C ILE A 63 0.68 3.72 8.47
N TYR A 64 -0.37 3.20 7.83
CA TYR A 64 -1.73 3.37 8.33
C TYR A 64 -1.93 2.75 9.72
N ALA A 65 -1.46 1.51 9.95
CA ALA A 65 -1.55 0.89 11.27
C ALA A 65 -0.86 1.72 12.36
N TYR A 66 0.32 2.27 12.07
CA TYR A 66 1.03 3.17 12.99
C TYR A 66 0.25 4.47 13.27
N THR A 67 -0.44 5.03 12.27
CA THR A 67 -1.30 6.22 12.49
C THR A 67 -2.47 5.93 13.42
N GLN A 68 -2.97 4.69 13.40
CA GLN A 68 -4.05 4.20 14.27
C GLN A 68 -3.53 3.72 15.63
N ARG A 69 -2.23 3.88 15.92
CA ARG A 69 -1.58 3.39 17.15
C ARG A 69 -1.70 1.86 17.33
N ILE A 70 -1.89 1.12 16.23
CA ILE A 70 -1.88 -0.33 16.22
C ILE A 70 -0.43 -0.76 16.02
N TYR A 71 0.24 -1.01 17.14
CA TYR A 71 1.64 -1.42 17.13
C TYR A 71 1.73 -2.93 17.03
N SER A 72 2.49 -3.42 16.04
CA SER A 72 2.97 -4.79 16.04
C SER A 72 4.33 -4.80 16.72
N SER A 73 4.43 -5.43 17.89
CA SER A 73 5.71 -5.77 18.52
C SER A 73 5.97 -7.25 18.30
N ARG A 74 7.07 -7.57 17.61
CA ARG A 74 7.78 -8.84 17.73
C ARG A 74 9.15 -8.57 18.32
#